data_AF-A0A4P5TPD5-F1
#
_entry.id   AF-A0A4P5TPD5-F1
#
_cell.length_a   1.000
_cell.length_b   1.000
_cell.length_c   1.000
_cell.angle_alpha   90.00
_cell.angle_beta   90.00
_cell.angle_gamma   90.00
#
_symmetry.space_group_name_H-M   'P 1'
#
loop_
_entity.id
_entity.type
_entity.pdbx_description
1 polymer ?
#
loop_
_entity_poly.entity_id
_entity_poly.type
_entity_poly.pdbx_seq_one_letter_code
_entity_poly.pdbx_strand_id
1 'polypeptide(L)'
;MQTNEDLIHPVKVKLYQGGNLEQQCIFYNGGYSFNTDLNTYTVEIDTADLPFLLTCPSSIDTTVNVTVADSLVTDIDYAFNCYPGYDIGAWNVHSNLSFFPGNIAHINFSAGNVVTCFYNGGASTCSSPAMSGQVMAILTGPATYNGPLSGSLIPSSVSGDTIIWNIPDFNLLNCTNSFAFSVYVNTSANSGDPLCLEIIVSPDAGDNHISNNHFIHCFQVVNSYDPNEKEVSPVGSLVYPFNDWLTYTIHFQNTGTAPAQHIQVLDTLDADLDASTFQLLSYSHAPMVQLFGSNVKFNFPNINLPDSTTDAEASKGYVSYRVKPLANLPLGTTIENTASIYFDFNSPIVTNTVSNIICNPIAPTNISQTICAGDSYNFNGTTISTAGNYSATFNAINGCDSVVNLNLTVLNAASNTLTENICSGDIYNFNGLNISSTGIYFDTLAAINTCDSIITLNLTVETINTTIQQSSDTLSVTSSGSIQWIDCNSQQLISGANGNIFVATMSGNYAAIITEGNCIDTTSCTQVFTSANELTIDHSQFTIFPNPTDENITIEFSQPCENCRIEISNTLGQILLTEKLNQNSEILNLKSFSSGLYFCIIKDDSGKMYQKKLVIEK
;
A
#
# COMPACT_ATOMS: atom_id res chain seq x y z
N MET A 1 -37.82 -40.52 -34.87
CA MET A 1 -37.19 -41.77 -35.36
C MET A 1 -35.74 -41.75 -34.95
N GLN A 2 -35.22 -42.88 -34.46
CA GLN A 2 -33.84 -42.99 -34.01
C GLN A 2 -33.00 -43.43 -35.21
N THR A 3 -32.26 -42.48 -35.80
CA THR A 3 -31.14 -42.81 -36.68
C THR A 3 -29.92 -43.05 -35.80
N ASN A 4 -29.16 -44.09 -36.11
CA ASN A 4 -27.85 -44.39 -35.53
C ASN A 4 -26.79 -43.43 -36.10
N GLU A 5 -27.02 -42.12 -35.97
CA GLU A 5 -26.06 -41.11 -36.42
C GLU A 5 -25.50 -40.37 -35.21
N ASP A 6 -24.18 -40.25 -35.22
CA ASP A 6 -23.34 -39.65 -34.19
C ASP A 6 -24.00 -38.39 -33.62
N LEU A 7 -24.16 -38.34 -32.29
CA LEU A 7 -24.86 -37.28 -31.56
C LEU A 7 -24.26 -35.90 -31.88
N ILE A 8 -24.84 -35.21 -32.87
CA ILE A 8 -24.61 -33.79 -33.13
C ILE A 8 -25.33 -33.03 -32.00
N HIS A 9 -24.63 -32.10 -31.35
CA HIS A 9 -25.27 -31.10 -30.48
C HIS A 9 -26.48 -30.44 -31.19
N PRO A 10 -27.47 -29.96 -30.43
CA PRO A 10 -28.77 -29.64 -30.99
C PRO A 10 -28.68 -28.46 -31.97
N VAL A 11 -29.00 -28.72 -33.24
CA VAL A 11 -28.97 -27.71 -34.31
C VAL A 11 -30.29 -26.93 -34.30
N LYS A 12 -30.23 -25.63 -34.59
CA LYS A 12 -31.43 -24.79 -34.66
C LYS A 12 -32.08 -24.92 -36.04
N VAL A 13 -33.34 -25.33 -36.06
CA VAL A 13 -34.14 -25.47 -37.30
C VAL A 13 -35.23 -24.42 -37.31
N LYS A 14 -35.27 -23.62 -38.36
CA LYS A 14 -36.25 -22.56 -38.58
C LYS A 14 -37.30 -23.02 -39.57
N LEU A 15 -38.55 -22.66 -39.31
CA LEU A 15 -39.69 -22.92 -40.16
C LEU A 15 -40.32 -21.61 -40.58
N TYR A 16 -40.48 -21.42 -41.89
CA TYR A 16 -41.01 -20.22 -42.50
C TYR A 16 -42.32 -20.48 -43.25
N GLN A 17 -43.20 -19.49 -43.27
CA GLN A 17 -44.41 -19.48 -44.08
C GLN A 17 -44.51 -18.17 -44.86
N GLY A 18 -44.59 -18.25 -46.19
CA GLY A 18 -44.65 -17.05 -47.04
C GLY A 18 -43.46 -16.10 -46.88
N GLY A 19 -42.30 -16.61 -46.44
CA GLY A 19 -41.09 -15.84 -46.17
C GLY A 19 -40.98 -15.27 -44.74
N ASN A 20 -42.01 -15.41 -43.90
CA ASN A 20 -41.95 -15.01 -42.49
C ASN A 20 -41.53 -16.18 -41.62
N LEU A 21 -40.69 -15.92 -40.63
CA LEU A 21 -40.30 -16.91 -39.64
C LEU A 21 -41.48 -17.18 -38.71
N GLU A 22 -41.99 -18.41 -38.72
CA GLU A 22 -43.10 -18.84 -37.87
C GLU A 22 -42.60 -19.43 -36.56
N GLN A 23 -41.71 -20.42 -36.67
CA GLN A 23 -41.19 -21.16 -35.52
C GLN A 23 -39.72 -21.51 -35.66
N GLN A 24 -39.04 -21.64 -34.53
CA GLN A 24 -37.73 -22.27 -34.46
C GLN A 24 -37.77 -23.42 -33.45
N CYS A 25 -37.07 -24.51 -33.76
CA CYS A 25 -36.99 -25.68 -32.91
C CYS A 25 -35.54 -26.09 -32.68
N ILE A 26 -35.20 -26.48 -31.44
CA ILE A 26 -33.89 -27.01 -31.05
C ILE A 26 -34.14 -28.33 -30.31
N PHE A 27 -33.49 -29.43 -30.73
CA PHE A 27 -33.62 -30.73 -30.06
C PHE A 27 -32.38 -31.61 -30.16
N TYR A 28 -32.11 -32.37 -29.10
CA TYR A 28 -30.86 -33.11 -28.88
C TYR A 28 -30.76 -34.45 -29.65
N ASN A 29 -31.88 -35.00 -30.14
CA ASN A 29 -31.89 -36.32 -30.79
C ASN A 29 -32.21 -36.26 -32.31
N GLY A 30 -31.94 -35.12 -32.96
CA GLY A 30 -32.21 -34.93 -34.40
C GLY A 30 -33.69 -34.92 -34.81
N GLY A 31 -34.62 -35.03 -33.86
CA GLY A 31 -36.06 -34.93 -34.10
C GLY A 31 -36.59 -33.52 -33.85
N TYR A 32 -37.21 -32.91 -34.85
CA TYR A 32 -37.79 -31.57 -34.71
C TYR A 32 -39.32 -31.63 -34.73
N SER A 33 -39.98 -30.80 -33.93
CA SER A 33 -41.43 -30.73 -33.87
C SER A 33 -41.90 -29.28 -33.89
N PHE A 34 -42.84 -28.98 -34.78
CA PHE A 34 -43.39 -27.65 -34.99
C PHE A 34 -44.91 -27.71 -34.84
N ASN A 35 -45.49 -26.77 -34.11
CA ASN A 35 -46.94 -26.69 -33.89
C ASN A 35 -47.57 -25.79 -34.94
N THR A 36 -47.93 -26.32 -36.10
CA THR A 36 -48.29 -25.53 -37.28
C THR A 36 -49.68 -25.87 -37.82
N ASP A 37 -50.26 -24.94 -38.57
CA ASP A 37 -51.51 -25.16 -39.29
C ASP A 37 -51.28 -25.94 -40.60
N LEU A 38 -52.36 -26.35 -41.26
CA LEU A 38 -52.27 -26.98 -42.58
C LEU A 38 -51.78 -25.96 -43.62
N ASN A 39 -50.51 -26.06 -44.00
CA ASN A 39 -49.90 -25.18 -44.99
C ASN A 39 -48.63 -25.77 -45.62
N THR A 40 -48.05 -24.99 -46.54
CA THR A 40 -46.72 -25.21 -47.08
C THR A 40 -45.72 -24.33 -46.33
N TYR A 41 -44.67 -24.96 -45.83
CA TYR A 41 -43.61 -24.31 -45.06
C TYR A 41 -42.25 -24.51 -45.73
N THR A 42 -41.31 -23.60 -45.46
CA THR A 42 -39.90 -23.75 -45.82
C THR A 42 -39.07 -23.98 -44.56
N VAL A 43 -38.19 -24.98 -44.58
CA VAL A 43 -37.28 -25.33 -43.50
C VAL A 43 -35.88 -24.79 -43.83
N GLU A 44 -35.26 -24.15 -42.84
CA GLU A 44 -33.88 -23.68 -42.90
C GLU A 44 -33.13 -24.24 -41.68
N ILE A 45 -31.93 -24.77 -41.92
CA ILE A 45 -31.01 -25.12 -40.84
C ILE A 45 -30.14 -23.90 -40.56
N ASP A 46 -30.20 -23.39 -39.33
CA ASP A 46 -29.36 -22.28 -38.92
C ASP A 46 -28.02 -22.82 -38.40
N THR A 47 -26.97 -22.61 -39.20
CA THR A 47 -25.59 -22.98 -38.86
C THR A 47 -24.76 -21.76 -38.41
N ALA A 48 -25.38 -20.60 -38.16
CA ALA A 48 -24.68 -19.43 -37.65
C ALA A 48 -24.12 -19.73 -36.26
N ASP A 49 -22.83 -19.40 -36.06
CA ASP A 49 -22.05 -19.66 -34.84
C ASP A 49 -21.78 -21.15 -34.52
N LEU A 50 -22.00 -22.04 -35.49
CA LEU A 50 -21.70 -23.46 -35.37
C LEU A 50 -20.41 -23.80 -36.13
N PRO A 51 -19.63 -24.80 -35.69
CA PRO A 51 -18.35 -25.16 -36.31
C PRO A 51 -18.51 -25.85 -37.69
N PHE A 52 -19.69 -25.77 -38.30
CA PHE A 52 -20.04 -26.44 -39.54
C PHE A 52 -20.70 -25.51 -40.55
N LEU A 53 -20.49 -25.86 -41.82
CA LEU A 53 -21.13 -25.30 -42.98
C LEU A 53 -22.13 -26.30 -43.53
N LEU A 54 -23.27 -25.78 -43.99
CA LEU A 54 -24.19 -26.55 -44.82
C LEU A 54 -23.55 -26.78 -46.20
N THR A 55 -23.42 -28.02 -46.63
CA THR A 55 -22.71 -28.33 -47.89
C THR A 55 -23.61 -28.47 -49.12
N CYS A 56 -24.93 -28.33 -48.96
CA CYS A 56 -25.94 -29.05 -49.72
C CYS A 56 -25.74 -29.19 -51.25
N PRO A 57 -26.05 -30.37 -51.83
CA PRO A 57 -25.98 -30.63 -53.26
C PRO A 57 -27.26 -30.15 -53.95
N SER A 58 -27.47 -28.83 -54.08
CA SER A 58 -28.36 -28.20 -55.09
C SER A 58 -29.80 -28.76 -55.30
N SER A 59 -30.33 -29.63 -54.43
CA SER A 59 -31.56 -30.42 -54.69
C SER A 59 -32.27 -30.95 -53.43
N ILE A 60 -31.94 -30.46 -52.22
CA ILE A 60 -32.71 -30.84 -51.02
C ILE A 60 -34.04 -30.09 -51.02
N ASP A 61 -35.12 -30.84 -50.81
CA ASP A 61 -36.45 -30.29 -50.61
C ASP A 61 -36.51 -29.60 -49.25
N THR A 62 -36.42 -28.27 -49.26
CA THR A 62 -36.62 -27.43 -48.08
C THR A 62 -38.09 -27.17 -47.83
N THR A 63 -39.00 -27.68 -48.66
CA THR A 63 -40.43 -27.38 -48.57
C THR A 63 -41.18 -28.55 -47.93
N VAL A 64 -41.92 -28.24 -46.87
CA VAL A 64 -42.73 -29.22 -46.12
C VAL A 64 -44.20 -28.88 -46.32
N ASN A 65 -44.96 -29.82 -46.88
CA ASN A 65 -46.40 -29.67 -47.10
C ASN A 65 -47.20 -30.41 -46.02
N VAL A 66 -47.77 -29.66 -45.09
CA VAL A 66 -48.63 -30.18 -44.02
C VAL A 66 -50.07 -30.23 -44.53
N THR A 67 -50.55 -31.43 -44.87
CA THR A 67 -51.86 -31.63 -45.52
C THR A 67 -52.91 -32.24 -44.60
N VAL A 68 -52.50 -32.80 -43.47
CA VAL A 68 -53.37 -33.31 -42.40
C VAL A 68 -52.76 -33.01 -41.04
N ALA A 69 -53.60 -32.86 -40.01
CA ALA A 69 -53.13 -32.75 -38.63
C ALA A 69 -52.32 -34.00 -38.28
N ASP A 70 -51.13 -33.82 -37.72
CA ASP A 70 -50.16 -34.88 -37.35
C ASP A 70 -49.37 -35.54 -38.51
N SER A 71 -49.22 -34.90 -39.68
CA SER A 71 -48.32 -35.43 -40.71
C SER A 71 -46.85 -35.33 -40.27
N LEU A 72 -46.19 -36.47 -40.08
CA LEU A 72 -44.73 -36.55 -39.93
C LEU A 72 -44.06 -36.43 -41.30
N VAL A 73 -43.13 -35.50 -41.44
CA VAL A 73 -42.18 -35.47 -42.57
C VAL A 73 -40.83 -35.96 -42.07
N THR A 74 -40.26 -36.92 -42.77
CA THR A 74 -39.14 -37.73 -42.30
C THR A 74 -38.04 -37.78 -43.36
N ASP A 75 -36.81 -38.03 -42.93
CA ASP A 75 -35.66 -38.33 -43.79
C ASP A 75 -35.14 -37.18 -44.69
N ILE A 76 -35.16 -35.94 -44.17
CA ILE A 76 -34.47 -34.81 -44.79
C ILE A 76 -33.01 -34.77 -44.28
N ASP A 77 -32.07 -35.17 -45.13
CA ASP A 77 -30.62 -35.10 -44.88
C ASP A 77 -30.05 -33.79 -45.43
N TYR A 78 -29.41 -33.00 -44.56
CA TYR A 78 -28.84 -31.69 -44.90
C TYR A 78 -27.32 -31.69 -45.14
N ALA A 79 -26.61 -32.82 -44.94
CA ALA A 79 -25.18 -32.99 -45.16
C ALA A 79 -24.27 -31.81 -44.69
N PHE A 80 -23.65 -31.96 -43.51
CA PHE A 80 -22.73 -30.96 -42.94
C PHE A 80 -21.26 -31.22 -43.28
N ASN A 81 -20.49 -30.14 -43.42
CA ASN A 81 -19.02 -30.18 -43.45
C ASN A 81 -18.46 -29.22 -42.41
N CYS A 82 -17.39 -29.60 -41.72
CA CYS A 82 -16.73 -28.72 -40.75
C CYS A 82 -15.94 -27.60 -41.43
N TYR A 83 -15.81 -26.46 -40.76
CA TYR A 83 -14.84 -25.44 -41.18
C TYR A 83 -13.42 -26.02 -41.16
N PRO A 84 -12.58 -25.74 -42.16
CA PRO A 84 -11.16 -26.10 -42.08
C PRO A 84 -10.49 -25.33 -40.94
N GLY A 85 -9.52 -25.95 -40.26
CA GLY A 85 -8.80 -25.31 -39.14
C GLY A 85 -9.31 -25.80 -37.78
N TYR A 86 -9.25 -24.92 -36.78
CA TYR A 86 -9.71 -25.19 -35.42
C TYR A 86 -10.62 -24.05 -34.94
N ASP A 87 -11.43 -24.34 -33.93
CA ASP A 87 -12.33 -23.39 -33.28
C ASP A 87 -12.29 -23.73 -31.79
N ILE A 88 -11.66 -22.87 -30.99
CA ILE A 88 -11.66 -22.96 -29.53
C ILE A 88 -12.59 -21.91 -28.97
N GLY A 89 -13.10 -22.12 -27.77
CA GLY A 89 -13.97 -21.13 -27.15
C GLY A 89 -14.35 -21.50 -25.74
N ALA A 90 -15.13 -20.63 -25.09
CA ALA A 90 -15.75 -20.87 -23.81
C ALA A 90 -17.26 -20.67 -23.87
N TRP A 91 -18.00 -21.49 -23.15
CA TRP A 91 -19.46 -21.43 -23.07
C TRP A 91 -19.95 -22.05 -21.77
N ASN A 92 -21.24 -21.88 -21.47
CA ASN A 92 -21.93 -22.62 -20.42
C ASN A 92 -21.27 -22.51 -19.03
N VAL A 93 -21.24 -21.30 -18.47
CA VAL A 93 -20.93 -21.09 -17.05
C VAL A 93 -22.19 -21.34 -16.22
N HIS A 94 -22.09 -22.18 -15.20
CA HIS A 94 -23.20 -22.46 -14.29
C HIS A 94 -22.70 -22.78 -12.88
N SER A 95 -23.60 -22.62 -11.91
CA SER A 95 -23.38 -23.01 -10.52
C SER A 95 -24.41 -24.03 -10.07
N ASN A 96 -23.95 -25.06 -9.34
CA ASN A 96 -24.86 -26.06 -8.77
C ASN A 96 -25.42 -25.64 -7.40
N LEU A 97 -24.84 -24.61 -6.80
CA LEU A 97 -25.19 -24.08 -5.49
C LEU A 97 -25.23 -22.56 -5.57
N SER A 98 -26.19 -21.93 -4.89
CA SER A 98 -26.26 -20.49 -4.79
C SER A 98 -25.12 -19.93 -3.93
N PHE A 99 -24.80 -18.66 -4.16
CA PHE A 99 -23.72 -17.96 -3.48
C PHE A 99 -24.26 -17.26 -2.22
N PHE A 100 -23.97 -17.80 -1.03
CA PHE A 100 -24.39 -17.26 0.26
C PHE A 100 -23.18 -16.73 1.04
N PRO A 101 -23.29 -15.61 1.76
CA PRO A 101 -22.18 -15.14 2.59
C PRO A 101 -21.67 -16.24 3.55
N GLY A 102 -20.39 -16.61 3.41
CA GLY A 102 -19.72 -17.63 4.22
C GLY A 102 -19.86 -19.08 3.75
N ASN A 103 -20.55 -19.36 2.64
CA ASN A 103 -20.64 -20.72 2.09
C ASN A 103 -19.53 -21.03 1.07
N ILE A 104 -19.40 -22.33 0.75
CA ILE A 104 -18.65 -22.80 -0.40
C ILE A 104 -19.64 -23.07 -1.53
N ALA A 105 -19.43 -22.44 -2.68
CA ALA A 105 -20.20 -22.66 -3.89
C ALA A 105 -19.32 -23.27 -4.99
N HIS A 106 -19.95 -23.85 -6.00
CA HIS A 106 -19.27 -24.54 -7.09
C HIS A 106 -19.57 -23.84 -8.41
N ILE A 107 -18.52 -23.57 -9.19
CA ILE A 107 -18.63 -23.04 -10.54
C ILE A 107 -18.09 -24.09 -11.51
N ASN A 108 -18.87 -24.37 -12.54
CA ASN A 108 -18.47 -25.19 -13.67
C ASN A 108 -18.57 -24.34 -14.93
N PHE A 109 -17.68 -24.57 -15.88
CA PHE A 109 -17.79 -23.96 -17.19
C PHE A 109 -17.28 -24.90 -18.29
N SER A 110 -17.77 -24.68 -19.50
CA SER A 110 -17.28 -25.40 -20.68
C SER A 110 -16.25 -24.56 -21.44
N ALA A 111 -15.16 -25.18 -21.84
CA ALA A 111 -14.18 -24.56 -22.72
C ALA A 111 -13.39 -25.63 -23.49
N GLY A 112 -12.92 -25.29 -24.67
CA GLY A 112 -12.06 -26.14 -25.48
C GLY A 112 -12.39 -26.06 -26.95
N ASN A 113 -12.02 -27.11 -27.70
CA ASN A 113 -12.28 -27.14 -29.14
C ASN A 113 -13.76 -27.42 -29.42
N VAL A 114 -14.46 -26.39 -29.89
CA VAL A 114 -15.88 -26.38 -30.20
C VAL A 114 -16.26 -27.51 -31.16
N VAL A 115 -15.43 -27.80 -32.17
CA VAL A 115 -15.65 -28.87 -33.15
C VAL A 115 -15.72 -30.23 -32.46
N THR A 116 -14.73 -30.55 -31.63
CA THR A 116 -14.67 -31.84 -30.91
C THR A 116 -15.75 -31.95 -29.83
N CYS A 117 -16.11 -30.82 -29.23
CA CYS A 117 -17.17 -30.76 -28.23
C CYS A 117 -18.56 -30.97 -28.82
N PHE A 118 -18.76 -30.52 -30.07
CA PHE A 118 -20.01 -30.68 -30.80
C PHE A 118 -20.31 -32.13 -31.23
N TYR A 119 -19.29 -32.99 -31.31
CA TYR A 119 -19.41 -34.39 -31.68
C TYR A 119 -19.08 -35.28 -30.47
N ASN A 120 -20.09 -35.62 -29.68
CA ASN A 120 -19.91 -36.48 -28.51
C ASN A 120 -19.71 -37.95 -28.96
N GLY A 121 -18.48 -38.28 -29.39
CA GLY A 121 -18.02 -39.67 -29.53
C GLY A 121 -18.00 -40.29 -30.93
N GLY A 122 -17.22 -39.73 -31.87
CA GLY A 122 -16.59 -40.57 -32.90
C GLY A 122 -16.95 -40.34 -34.37
N ALA A 123 -17.61 -39.23 -34.74
CA ALA A 123 -17.80 -38.91 -36.15
C ALA A 123 -16.44 -38.69 -36.85
N SER A 124 -16.08 -39.65 -37.70
CA SER A 124 -14.81 -39.69 -38.46
C SER A 124 -14.63 -38.57 -39.50
N THR A 125 -15.60 -37.67 -39.64
CA THR A 125 -15.68 -36.66 -40.70
C THR A 125 -15.00 -35.34 -40.37
N CYS A 126 -14.84 -35.01 -39.08
CA CYS A 126 -14.24 -33.75 -38.65
C CYS A 126 -12.98 -33.97 -37.82
N SER A 127 -11.81 -33.76 -38.44
CA SER A 127 -10.52 -33.76 -37.76
C SER A 127 -10.04 -32.33 -37.55
N SER A 128 -9.91 -31.89 -36.29
CA SER A 128 -9.19 -30.66 -35.96
C SER A 128 -7.71 -30.97 -35.75
N PRO A 129 -6.77 -30.12 -36.21
CA PRO A 129 -5.37 -30.27 -35.84
C PRO A 129 -5.20 -30.20 -34.31
N ALA A 130 -4.18 -30.88 -33.78
CA ALA A 130 -3.78 -30.73 -32.38
C ALA A 130 -3.39 -29.27 -32.11
N MET A 131 -3.94 -28.70 -31.05
CA MET A 131 -3.86 -27.27 -30.79
C MET A 131 -3.64 -27.05 -29.30
N SER A 132 -2.51 -26.41 -28.96
CA SER A 132 -2.19 -26.03 -27.59
C SER A 132 -2.54 -24.57 -27.34
N GLY A 133 -2.81 -24.24 -26.08
CA GLY A 133 -3.13 -22.88 -25.71
C GLY A 133 -3.43 -22.75 -24.23
N GLN A 134 -4.24 -21.75 -23.88
CA GLN A 134 -4.53 -21.42 -22.50
C GLN A 134 -6.01 -21.10 -22.31
N VAL A 135 -6.56 -21.61 -21.21
CA VAL A 135 -7.83 -21.16 -20.65
C VAL A 135 -7.50 -20.33 -19.42
N MET A 136 -7.99 -19.10 -19.36
CA MET A 136 -7.83 -18.20 -18.23
C MET A 136 -9.21 -17.84 -17.70
N ALA A 137 -9.40 -17.90 -16.39
CA ALA A 137 -10.60 -17.45 -15.72
C ALA A 137 -10.25 -16.36 -14.70
N ILE A 138 -11.01 -15.27 -14.68
CA ILE A 138 -10.84 -14.13 -13.78
C ILE A 138 -12.12 -14.01 -12.95
N LEU A 139 -11.98 -14.16 -11.63
CA LEU A 139 -13.09 -14.10 -10.67
C LEU A 139 -13.20 -12.70 -10.07
N THR A 140 -14.26 -11.96 -10.35
CA THR A 140 -14.51 -10.63 -9.77
C THR A 140 -15.70 -10.68 -8.84
N GLY A 141 -15.58 -10.15 -7.62
CA GLY A 141 -16.68 -10.09 -6.65
C GLY A 141 -16.28 -10.60 -5.27
N PRO A 142 -17.23 -10.75 -4.34
CA PRO A 142 -16.93 -11.09 -2.96
C PRO A 142 -16.76 -12.62 -2.77
N ALA A 143 -15.99 -13.29 -3.63
CA ALA A 143 -15.63 -14.69 -3.44
C ALA A 143 -14.18 -14.96 -3.85
N THR A 144 -13.58 -15.97 -3.24
CA THR A 144 -12.19 -16.37 -3.48
C THR A 144 -12.12 -17.80 -3.96
N TYR A 145 -11.24 -18.09 -4.92
CA TYR A 145 -10.96 -19.45 -5.38
C TYR A 145 -10.57 -20.39 -4.22
N ASN A 146 -11.20 -21.56 -4.16
CA ASN A 146 -11.06 -22.55 -3.08
C ASN A 146 -10.63 -23.95 -3.57
N GLY A 147 -10.15 -24.08 -4.81
CA GLY A 147 -9.57 -25.31 -5.33
C GLY A 147 -10.45 -26.05 -6.35
N PRO A 148 -9.84 -26.95 -7.15
CA PRO A 148 -10.55 -27.67 -8.22
C PRO A 148 -11.50 -28.72 -7.63
N LEU A 149 -12.61 -29.00 -8.32
CA LEU A 149 -13.51 -30.09 -7.94
C LEU A 149 -12.90 -31.44 -8.32
N SER A 150 -13.36 -32.51 -7.66
CA SER A 150 -12.89 -33.88 -7.98
C SER A 150 -13.20 -34.23 -9.44
N GLY A 151 -12.18 -34.71 -10.16
CA GLY A 151 -12.29 -35.07 -11.58
C GLY A 151 -12.06 -33.93 -12.57
N SER A 152 -11.91 -32.69 -12.10
CA SER A 152 -11.58 -31.53 -12.95
C SER A 152 -10.07 -31.34 -13.14
N LEU A 153 -9.69 -30.50 -14.10
CA LEU A 153 -8.30 -30.14 -14.34
C LEU A 153 -7.75 -29.25 -13.21
N ILE A 154 -6.56 -29.60 -12.75
CA ILE A 154 -5.80 -28.78 -11.81
C ILE A 154 -5.26 -27.55 -12.56
N PRO A 155 -5.49 -26.32 -12.07
CA PRO A 155 -4.90 -25.12 -12.68
C PRO A 155 -3.37 -25.19 -12.74
N SER A 156 -2.81 -24.70 -13.83
CA SER A 156 -1.36 -24.49 -13.99
C SER A 156 -0.83 -23.39 -13.07
N SER A 157 -1.63 -22.36 -12.82
CA SER A 157 -1.33 -21.33 -11.81
C SER A 157 -2.62 -20.66 -11.30
N VAL A 158 -2.53 -20.13 -10.08
CA VAL A 158 -3.55 -19.29 -9.46
C VAL A 158 -2.84 -18.09 -8.82
N SER A 159 -3.25 -16.88 -9.16
CA SER A 159 -2.68 -15.64 -8.62
C SER A 159 -3.79 -14.64 -8.33
N GLY A 160 -4.10 -14.45 -7.04
CA GLY A 160 -5.27 -13.69 -6.62
C GLY A 160 -6.53 -14.26 -7.26
N ASP A 161 -7.17 -13.44 -8.08
CA ASP A 161 -8.45 -13.71 -8.74
C ASP A 161 -8.31 -14.38 -10.11
N THR A 162 -7.07 -14.58 -10.59
CA THR A 162 -6.80 -15.16 -11.91
C THR A 162 -6.38 -16.62 -11.80
N ILE A 163 -7.07 -17.49 -12.54
CA ILE A 163 -6.88 -18.95 -12.59
C ILE A 163 -6.52 -19.32 -14.03
N ILE A 164 -5.44 -20.08 -14.21
CA ILE A 164 -4.88 -20.37 -15.53
C ILE A 164 -4.70 -21.88 -15.72
N TRP A 165 -5.12 -22.40 -16.87
CA TRP A 165 -4.83 -23.75 -17.34
C TRP A 165 -4.08 -23.67 -18.68
N ASN A 166 -2.87 -24.22 -18.72
CA ASN A 166 -2.14 -24.46 -19.96
C ASN A 166 -2.61 -25.79 -20.55
N ILE A 167 -3.21 -25.75 -21.74
CA ILE A 167 -3.80 -26.90 -22.41
C ILE A 167 -2.82 -27.40 -23.48
N PRO A 168 -2.27 -28.63 -23.34
CA PRO A 168 -1.34 -29.18 -24.32
C PRO A 168 -2.01 -29.54 -25.65
N ASP A 169 -3.27 -29.98 -25.60
CA ASP A 169 -4.08 -30.28 -26.78
C ASP A 169 -5.57 -30.15 -26.42
N PHE A 170 -6.25 -29.17 -27.01
CA PHE A 170 -7.67 -28.94 -26.81
C PHE A 170 -8.56 -30.11 -27.26
N ASN A 171 -8.08 -30.97 -28.17
CA ASN A 171 -8.83 -32.13 -28.65
C ASN A 171 -8.95 -33.26 -27.60
N LEU A 172 -8.14 -33.22 -26.54
CA LEU A 172 -8.12 -34.22 -25.48
C LEU A 172 -9.01 -33.84 -24.28
N LEU A 173 -9.61 -32.64 -24.31
CA LEU A 173 -10.44 -32.17 -23.22
C LEU A 173 -11.83 -32.81 -23.23
N ASN A 174 -12.33 -33.16 -22.05
CA ASN A 174 -13.76 -33.26 -21.85
C ASN A 174 -14.28 -31.86 -21.54
N CYS A 175 -14.55 -31.09 -22.59
CA CYS A 175 -14.94 -29.69 -22.46
C CYS A 175 -16.20 -29.42 -21.64
N THR A 176 -17.00 -30.43 -21.27
CA THR A 176 -18.18 -30.22 -20.40
C THR A 176 -17.80 -30.24 -18.92
N ASN A 177 -16.78 -31.04 -18.55
CA ASN A 177 -16.46 -31.35 -17.15
C ASN A 177 -15.00 -31.07 -16.77
N SER A 178 -14.16 -30.63 -17.73
CA SER A 178 -12.75 -30.36 -17.49
C SER A 178 -12.51 -29.16 -16.57
N PHE A 179 -13.44 -28.20 -16.52
CA PHE A 179 -13.26 -26.96 -15.75
C PHE A 179 -14.34 -26.81 -14.69
N ALA A 180 -13.97 -27.14 -13.45
CA ALA A 180 -14.85 -27.04 -12.31
C ALA A 180 -14.05 -26.72 -11.06
N PHE A 181 -14.50 -25.74 -10.28
CA PHE A 181 -13.82 -25.35 -9.05
C PHE A 181 -14.78 -24.86 -7.98
N SER A 182 -14.33 -24.90 -6.74
CA SER A 182 -15.04 -24.32 -5.61
C SER A 182 -14.59 -22.89 -5.36
N VAL A 183 -15.50 -22.06 -4.88
CA VAL A 183 -15.23 -20.71 -4.38
C VAL A 183 -15.76 -20.59 -2.96
N TYR A 184 -15.05 -19.83 -2.12
CA TYR A 184 -15.54 -19.41 -0.81
C TYR A 184 -16.14 -18.01 -0.94
N VAL A 185 -17.42 -17.87 -0.64
CA VAL A 185 -18.11 -16.57 -0.66
C VAL A 185 -17.82 -15.84 0.65
N ASN A 186 -17.32 -14.62 0.57
CA ASN A 186 -16.92 -13.83 1.73
C ASN A 186 -18.12 -13.57 2.67
N THR A 187 -17.91 -13.64 3.98
CA THR A 187 -18.93 -13.34 4.99
C THR A 187 -19.37 -11.88 5.00
N SER A 188 -18.59 -10.98 4.40
CA SER A 188 -18.96 -9.58 4.21
C SER A 188 -19.81 -9.31 2.96
N ALA A 189 -20.08 -10.33 2.14
CA ALA A 189 -20.90 -10.19 0.95
C ALA A 189 -22.35 -9.84 1.33
N ASN A 190 -22.99 -8.99 0.53
CA ASN A 190 -24.38 -8.61 0.67
C ASN A 190 -25.22 -9.25 -0.43
N SER A 191 -26.52 -9.43 -0.17
CA SER A 191 -27.43 -9.87 -1.23
C SER A 191 -27.47 -8.84 -2.35
N GLY A 192 -27.35 -9.32 -3.59
CA GLY A 192 -27.26 -8.52 -4.80
C GLY A 192 -25.83 -8.23 -5.25
N ASP A 193 -24.80 -8.50 -4.42
CA ASP A 193 -23.41 -8.30 -4.84
C ASP A 193 -23.10 -9.17 -6.07
N PRO A 194 -22.53 -8.61 -7.15
CA PRO A 194 -22.19 -9.36 -8.34
C PRO A 194 -20.96 -10.24 -8.10
N LEU A 195 -21.04 -11.49 -8.55
CA LEU A 195 -19.91 -12.40 -8.64
C LEU A 195 -19.73 -12.84 -10.10
N CYS A 196 -18.75 -12.27 -10.78
CA CYS A 196 -18.51 -12.49 -12.19
C CYS A 196 -17.32 -13.42 -12.44
N LEU A 197 -17.49 -14.32 -13.40
CA LEU A 197 -16.45 -15.12 -13.99
C LEU A 197 -16.25 -14.66 -15.44
N GLU A 198 -15.09 -14.12 -15.73
CA GLU A 198 -14.63 -13.85 -17.10
C GLU A 198 -13.71 -14.98 -17.54
N ILE A 199 -13.96 -15.54 -18.72
CA ILE A 199 -13.19 -16.64 -19.30
C ILE A 199 -12.62 -16.18 -20.62
N ILE A 200 -11.31 -16.39 -20.79
CA ILE A 200 -10.56 -16.08 -22.00
C ILE A 200 -9.84 -17.35 -22.46
N VAL A 201 -10.09 -17.74 -23.71
CA VAL A 201 -9.45 -18.89 -24.36
C VAL A 201 -8.52 -18.37 -25.46
N SER A 202 -7.33 -18.93 -25.56
CA SER A 202 -6.29 -18.49 -26.50
C SER A 202 -5.54 -19.68 -27.09
N PRO A 203 -4.93 -19.55 -28.28
CA PRO A 203 -4.73 -18.32 -29.08
C PRO A 203 -5.87 -17.96 -30.04
N ASP A 204 -6.00 -16.67 -30.37
CA ASP A 204 -6.91 -16.18 -31.42
C ASP A 204 -6.41 -16.47 -32.85
N ALA A 205 -5.10 -16.70 -32.99
CA ALA A 205 -4.44 -16.76 -34.29
C ALA A 205 -4.76 -18.07 -35.04
N GLY A 206 -5.67 -18.00 -36.01
CA GLY A 206 -6.11 -19.17 -36.79
C GLY A 206 -7.36 -19.84 -36.23
N ASP A 207 -7.99 -19.22 -35.22
CA ASP A 207 -9.29 -19.59 -34.71
C ASP A 207 -10.39 -19.15 -35.69
N ASN A 208 -11.37 -20.02 -35.95
CA ASN A 208 -12.45 -19.76 -36.89
C ASN A 208 -13.53 -18.79 -36.36
N HIS A 209 -13.68 -18.64 -35.04
CA HIS A 209 -14.73 -17.85 -34.40
C HIS A 209 -14.26 -17.09 -33.14
N ILE A 210 -13.25 -16.21 -33.26
CA ILE A 210 -12.69 -15.41 -32.15
C ILE A 210 -13.70 -14.75 -31.19
N SER A 211 -14.94 -14.49 -31.59
CA SER A 211 -15.98 -13.94 -30.70
C SER A 211 -16.46 -14.90 -29.61
N ASN A 212 -16.17 -16.20 -29.71
CA ASN A 212 -16.48 -17.21 -28.69
C ASN A 212 -15.29 -17.49 -27.73
N ASN A 213 -14.14 -16.84 -27.94
CA ASN A 213 -12.95 -16.94 -27.08
C ASN A 213 -13.10 -16.19 -25.76
N HIS A 214 -14.10 -15.33 -25.66
CA HIS A 214 -14.36 -14.51 -24.49
C HIS A 214 -15.78 -14.73 -24.01
N PHE A 215 -15.93 -15.10 -22.74
CA PHE A 215 -17.23 -15.35 -22.14
C PHE A 215 -17.27 -14.77 -20.72
N ILE A 216 -18.29 -13.95 -20.42
CA ILE A 216 -18.48 -13.38 -19.09
C ILE A 216 -19.84 -13.84 -18.56
N HIS A 217 -19.85 -14.30 -17.32
CA HIS A 217 -21.09 -14.62 -16.61
C HIS A 217 -21.03 -14.11 -15.19
N CYS A 218 -22.07 -13.42 -14.76
CA CYS A 218 -22.21 -12.89 -13.41
C CYS A 218 -23.37 -13.57 -12.69
N PHE A 219 -23.05 -14.14 -11.54
CA PHE A 219 -24.01 -14.60 -10.55
C PHE A 219 -24.32 -13.47 -9.57
N GLN A 220 -25.37 -13.63 -8.78
CA GLN A 220 -25.64 -12.78 -7.63
C GLN A 220 -25.42 -13.54 -6.32
N VAL A 221 -24.87 -12.83 -5.33
CA VAL A 221 -24.96 -13.28 -3.95
C VAL A 221 -26.41 -13.15 -3.50
N VAL A 222 -26.99 -14.24 -2.99
CA VAL A 222 -28.41 -14.31 -2.61
C VAL A 222 -28.57 -14.63 -1.13
N ASN A 223 -29.74 -14.28 -0.59
CA ASN A 223 -30.21 -14.67 0.74
C ASN A 223 -31.57 -15.38 0.55
N SER A 224 -31.95 -16.33 1.42
CA SER A 224 -33.22 -17.09 1.33
C SER A 224 -33.61 -17.52 -0.10
N TYR A 225 -33.13 -18.68 -0.51
CA TYR A 225 -33.35 -19.27 -1.83
C TYR A 225 -34.84 -19.47 -2.20
N ASP A 226 -35.29 -18.92 -3.34
CA ASP A 226 -36.49 -19.39 -4.05
C ASP A 226 -36.05 -20.42 -5.10
N PRO A 227 -36.45 -21.69 -4.98
CA PRO A 227 -35.97 -22.74 -5.87
C PRO A 227 -36.56 -22.71 -7.29
N ASN A 228 -37.58 -21.87 -7.55
CA ASN A 228 -38.20 -21.69 -8.86
C ASN A 228 -37.99 -20.25 -9.35
N GLU A 229 -36.73 -19.87 -9.54
CA GLU A 229 -36.32 -18.50 -9.86
C GLU A 229 -35.77 -18.33 -11.28
N LYS A 230 -35.66 -17.07 -11.69
CA LYS A 230 -35.03 -16.65 -12.93
C LYS A 230 -33.93 -15.64 -12.64
N GLU A 231 -32.81 -15.81 -13.32
CA GLU A 231 -31.63 -14.94 -13.24
C GLU A 231 -31.33 -14.36 -14.64
N VAL A 232 -30.63 -13.22 -14.66
CA VAL A 232 -30.08 -12.61 -15.88
C VAL A 232 -28.63 -12.22 -15.66
N SER A 233 -27.79 -12.28 -16.67
CA SER A 233 -26.41 -11.82 -16.64
C SER A 233 -26.06 -11.09 -17.95
N PRO A 234 -25.42 -9.89 -17.89
CA PRO A 234 -25.18 -9.09 -16.68
C PRO A 234 -26.48 -8.59 -16.03
N VAL A 235 -26.49 -8.42 -14.70
CA VAL A 235 -27.64 -7.89 -13.94
C VAL A 235 -27.64 -6.37 -13.94
N GLY A 236 -28.83 -5.77 -13.98
CA GLY A 236 -29.00 -4.35 -13.74
C GLY A 236 -28.67 -3.51 -14.97
N SER A 237 -27.66 -2.65 -14.86
CA SER A 237 -27.50 -1.58 -15.85
C SER A 237 -26.57 -1.91 -16.99
N LEU A 238 -27.03 -1.56 -18.18
CA LEU A 238 -26.37 -1.82 -19.44
C LEU A 238 -25.89 -0.50 -20.04
N VAL A 239 -24.58 -0.34 -20.17
CA VAL A 239 -23.96 0.90 -20.64
C VAL A 239 -24.22 1.09 -22.13
N TYR A 240 -24.80 2.24 -22.50
CA TYR A 240 -25.04 2.57 -23.90
C TYR A 240 -23.74 2.90 -24.68
N PRO A 241 -23.58 2.41 -25.93
CA PRO A 241 -24.43 1.42 -26.60
C PRO A 241 -24.11 0.01 -26.10
N PHE A 242 -25.13 -0.73 -25.68
CA PHE A 242 -24.98 -2.13 -25.30
C PHE A 242 -25.34 -3.03 -26.47
N ASN A 243 -24.38 -3.84 -26.94
CA ASN A 243 -24.54 -4.76 -28.08
C ASN A 243 -24.13 -6.21 -27.74
N ASP A 244 -23.99 -6.50 -26.44
CA ASP A 244 -23.58 -7.81 -25.95
C ASP A 244 -24.80 -8.67 -25.58
N TRP A 245 -24.55 -9.89 -25.14
CA TRP A 245 -25.55 -10.88 -24.79
C TRP A 245 -26.14 -10.64 -23.40
N LEU A 246 -27.46 -10.85 -23.28
CA LEU A 246 -28.09 -11.15 -22.00
C LEU A 246 -28.27 -12.66 -21.90
N THR A 247 -27.72 -13.24 -20.84
CA THR A 247 -27.86 -14.66 -20.51
C THR A 247 -28.91 -14.81 -19.43
N TYR A 248 -29.95 -15.61 -19.68
CA TYR A 248 -30.99 -15.92 -18.72
C TYR A 248 -30.87 -17.37 -18.26
N THR A 249 -31.01 -17.60 -16.96
CA THR A 249 -31.07 -18.95 -16.38
C THR A 249 -32.36 -19.08 -15.59
N ILE A 250 -33.11 -20.15 -15.83
CA ILE A 250 -34.36 -20.46 -15.12
C ILE A 250 -34.12 -21.73 -14.32
N HIS A 251 -34.25 -21.62 -13.01
CA HIS A 251 -34.20 -22.72 -12.07
C HIS A 251 -35.60 -23.22 -11.76
N PHE A 252 -35.73 -24.53 -11.55
CA PHE A 252 -36.97 -25.14 -11.11
C PHE A 252 -36.69 -26.30 -10.16
N GLN A 253 -37.55 -26.49 -9.17
CA GLN A 253 -37.47 -27.62 -8.25
C GLN A 253 -38.85 -28.22 -8.03
N ASN A 254 -38.94 -29.56 -8.09
CA ASN A 254 -40.17 -30.26 -7.75
C ASN A 254 -40.34 -30.31 -6.22
N THR A 255 -41.08 -29.34 -5.68
CA THR A 255 -41.47 -29.28 -4.26
C THR A 255 -42.75 -30.07 -3.94
N GLY A 256 -43.24 -30.88 -4.89
CA GLY A 256 -44.40 -31.74 -4.71
C GLY A 256 -44.10 -32.95 -3.81
N THR A 257 -44.95 -33.97 -3.89
CA THR A 257 -44.79 -35.22 -3.11
C THR A 257 -44.69 -36.46 -4.01
N ALA A 258 -44.48 -36.27 -5.30
CA ALA A 258 -44.33 -37.34 -6.29
C ALA A 258 -43.43 -36.86 -7.45
N PRO A 259 -42.77 -37.78 -8.19
CA PRO A 259 -41.94 -37.41 -9.32
C PRO A 259 -42.74 -36.74 -10.45
N ALA A 260 -42.29 -35.58 -10.92
CA ALA A 260 -42.88 -34.87 -12.04
C ALA A 260 -42.52 -35.55 -13.36
N GLN A 261 -43.51 -35.89 -14.17
CA GLN A 261 -43.28 -36.63 -15.42
C GLN A 261 -43.06 -35.69 -16.60
N HIS A 262 -43.68 -34.52 -16.57
CA HIS A 262 -43.59 -33.50 -17.60
C HIS A 262 -43.32 -32.14 -16.96
N ILE A 263 -42.32 -31.43 -17.46
CA ILE A 263 -42.11 -30.02 -17.12
C ILE A 263 -42.17 -29.20 -18.38
N GLN A 264 -42.85 -28.06 -18.31
CA GLN A 264 -42.85 -27.06 -19.36
C GLN A 264 -42.47 -25.72 -18.77
N VAL A 265 -41.48 -25.05 -19.36
CA VAL A 265 -41.13 -23.67 -19.03
C VAL A 265 -41.53 -22.80 -20.20
N LEU A 266 -42.41 -21.84 -19.96
CA LEU A 266 -42.83 -20.84 -20.94
C LEU A 266 -42.26 -19.49 -20.54
N ASP A 267 -41.54 -18.88 -21.46
CA ASP A 267 -40.82 -17.62 -21.28
C ASP A 267 -41.25 -16.65 -22.38
N THR A 268 -41.53 -15.41 -22.02
CA THR A 268 -41.90 -14.37 -22.99
C THR A 268 -40.82 -13.30 -22.98
N LEU A 269 -40.01 -13.30 -24.03
CA LEU A 269 -38.96 -12.31 -24.25
C LEU A 269 -39.57 -10.91 -24.35
N ASP A 270 -38.89 -9.93 -23.74
CA ASP A 270 -39.21 -8.51 -23.91
C ASP A 270 -39.22 -8.12 -25.39
N ALA A 271 -40.05 -7.15 -25.76
CA ALA A 271 -40.10 -6.62 -27.12
C ALA A 271 -38.78 -5.95 -27.54
N ASP A 272 -37.97 -5.52 -26.57
CA ASP A 272 -36.65 -4.93 -26.78
C ASP A 272 -35.53 -5.97 -26.97
N LEU A 273 -35.85 -7.26 -26.97
CA LEU A 273 -34.93 -8.36 -27.28
C LEU A 273 -35.09 -8.84 -28.73
N ASP A 274 -33.97 -9.10 -29.39
CA ASP A 274 -33.96 -9.69 -30.73
C ASP A 274 -34.08 -11.22 -30.63
N ALA A 275 -35.31 -11.71 -30.63
CA ALA A 275 -35.61 -13.15 -30.57
C ALA A 275 -34.90 -13.98 -31.66
N SER A 276 -34.52 -13.39 -32.80
CA SER A 276 -33.79 -14.12 -33.86
C SER A 276 -32.38 -14.56 -33.42
N THR A 277 -31.81 -13.86 -32.43
CA THR A 277 -30.48 -14.14 -31.87
C THR A 277 -30.50 -15.23 -30.79
N PHE A 278 -31.66 -15.76 -30.43
CA PHE A 278 -31.80 -16.76 -29.37
C PHE A 278 -30.83 -17.94 -29.54
N GLN A 279 -30.13 -18.28 -28.45
CA GLN A 279 -29.23 -19.42 -28.35
C GLN A 279 -29.46 -20.17 -27.03
N LEU A 280 -29.77 -21.47 -27.12
CA LEU A 280 -29.79 -22.37 -25.97
C LEU A 280 -28.33 -22.63 -25.54
N LEU A 281 -28.05 -22.49 -24.24
CA LEU A 281 -26.70 -22.66 -23.71
C LEU A 281 -26.54 -23.99 -22.99
N SER A 282 -27.38 -24.23 -21.98
CA SER A 282 -27.24 -25.40 -21.12
C SER A 282 -28.51 -25.73 -20.37
N TYR A 283 -28.53 -26.93 -19.80
CA TYR A 283 -29.68 -27.45 -19.10
C TYR A 283 -29.27 -28.63 -18.21
N SER A 284 -30.02 -28.83 -17.14
CA SER A 284 -29.95 -30.02 -16.30
C SER A 284 -30.50 -31.29 -16.98
N HIS A 285 -31.51 -31.12 -17.84
CA HIS A 285 -32.24 -32.18 -18.54
C HIS A 285 -32.51 -31.72 -19.96
N ALA A 286 -32.39 -32.56 -20.98
CA ALA A 286 -32.51 -32.13 -22.36
C ALA A 286 -33.95 -31.66 -22.71
N PRO A 287 -34.15 -30.39 -23.09
CA PRO A 287 -35.46 -29.90 -23.52
C PRO A 287 -35.68 -30.07 -25.04
N MET A 288 -36.94 -30.14 -25.44
CA MET A 288 -37.41 -29.66 -26.74
C MET A 288 -37.66 -28.15 -26.61
N VAL A 289 -36.96 -27.33 -27.38
CA VAL A 289 -37.16 -25.88 -27.37
C VAL A 289 -37.94 -25.46 -28.59
N GLN A 290 -38.98 -24.64 -28.40
CA GLN A 290 -39.79 -24.04 -29.46
C GLN A 290 -39.84 -22.52 -29.26
N LEU A 291 -39.47 -21.75 -30.27
CA LEU A 291 -39.60 -20.30 -30.30
C LEU A 291 -40.70 -19.90 -31.29
N PHE A 292 -41.66 -19.08 -30.88
CA PHE A 292 -42.75 -18.55 -31.72
C PHE A 292 -43.03 -17.09 -31.36
N GLY A 293 -42.68 -16.18 -32.26
CA GLY A 293 -42.60 -14.75 -31.94
C GLY A 293 -41.60 -14.52 -30.79
N SER A 294 -42.04 -13.85 -29.73
CA SER A 294 -41.24 -13.61 -28.52
C SER A 294 -41.38 -14.72 -27.47
N ASN A 295 -42.16 -15.78 -27.71
CA ASN A 295 -42.35 -16.85 -26.73
C ASN A 295 -41.34 -17.97 -26.93
N VAL A 296 -40.58 -18.29 -25.89
CA VAL A 296 -39.73 -19.47 -25.81
C VAL A 296 -40.40 -20.52 -24.93
N LYS A 297 -40.55 -21.73 -25.45
CA LYS A 297 -41.12 -22.86 -24.74
C LYS A 297 -40.06 -23.96 -24.64
N PHE A 298 -39.67 -24.30 -23.42
CA PHE A 298 -38.84 -25.45 -23.10
C PHE A 298 -39.73 -26.57 -22.60
N ASN A 299 -39.68 -27.72 -23.25
CA ASN A 299 -40.49 -28.87 -22.91
C ASN A 299 -39.58 -30.05 -22.51
N PHE A 300 -39.78 -30.58 -21.31
CA PHE A 300 -39.02 -31.70 -20.74
C PHE A 300 -39.95 -32.92 -20.60
N PRO A 301 -40.18 -33.68 -21.69
CA PRO A 301 -41.03 -34.86 -21.64
C PRO A 301 -40.33 -36.01 -20.91
N ASN A 302 -41.07 -36.73 -20.07
CA ASN A 302 -40.57 -37.89 -19.32
C ASN A 302 -39.33 -37.58 -18.47
N ILE A 303 -39.26 -36.36 -17.90
CA ILE A 303 -38.13 -35.93 -17.07
C ILE A 303 -38.00 -36.77 -15.80
N ASN A 304 -39.12 -37.28 -15.28
CA ASN A 304 -39.21 -38.09 -14.06
C ASN A 304 -38.42 -37.46 -12.89
N LEU A 305 -38.61 -36.15 -12.70
CA LEU A 305 -37.87 -35.35 -11.72
C LEU A 305 -38.38 -35.70 -10.30
N PRO A 306 -37.56 -36.30 -9.41
CA PRO A 306 -37.98 -36.70 -8.07
C PRO A 306 -38.54 -35.53 -7.26
N ASP A 307 -39.33 -35.82 -6.23
CA ASP A 307 -39.76 -34.79 -5.29
C ASP A 307 -38.63 -34.44 -4.31
N SER A 308 -38.64 -33.20 -3.82
CA SER A 308 -37.58 -32.68 -2.95
C SER A 308 -37.52 -33.32 -1.56
N THR A 309 -38.57 -34.03 -1.13
CA THR A 309 -38.56 -34.77 0.15
C THR A 309 -37.88 -36.13 0.02
N THR A 310 -37.92 -36.72 -1.17
CA THR A 310 -37.19 -37.95 -1.51
C THR A 310 -35.73 -37.67 -1.82
N ASP A 311 -35.45 -36.68 -2.68
CA ASP A 311 -34.09 -36.26 -3.02
C ASP A 311 -34.05 -34.77 -3.34
N ALA A 312 -33.61 -33.98 -2.37
CA ALA A 312 -33.57 -32.54 -2.46
C ALA A 312 -32.67 -32.03 -3.61
N GLU A 313 -31.58 -32.73 -3.93
CA GLU A 313 -30.67 -32.30 -5.01
C GLU A 313 -31.17 -32.78 -6.36
N ALA A 314 -31.58 -34.05 -6.48
CA ALA A 314 -32.09 -34.58 -7.75
C ALA A 314 -33.45 -33.97 -8.17
N SER A 315 -34.20 -33.38 -7.23
CA SER A 315 -35.45 -32.67 -7.51
C SER A 315 -35.28 -31.33 -8.22
N LYS A 316 -34.04 -30.86 -8.42
CA LYS A 316 -33.72 -29.57 -9.05
C LYS A 316 -33.41 -29.75 -10.52
N GLY A 317 -33.76 -28.73 -11.29
CA GLY A 317 -33.34 -28.56 -12.67
C GLY A 317 -33.15 -27.10 -13.03
N TYR A 318 -32.57 -26.89 -14.19
CA TYR A 318 -32.39 -25.58 -14.79
C TYR A 318 -32.36 -25.66 -16.32
N VAL A 319 -32.60 -24.52 -16.96
CA VAL A 319 -32.31 -24.24 -18.36
C VAL A 319 -31.74 -22.84 -18.52
N SER A 320 -30.71 -22.67 -19.35
CA SER A 320 -30.04 -21.41 -19.62
C SER A 320 -29.99 -21.12 -21.12
N TYR A 321 -30.22 -19.87 -21.49
CA TYR A 321 -30.18 -19.37 -22.86
C TYR A 321 -29.64 -17.94 -22.90
N ARG A 322 -29.25 -17.47 -24.08
CA ARG A 322 -28.90 -16.06 -24.28
C ARG A 322 -29.61 -15.45 -25.49
N VAL A 323 -29.79 -14.14 -25.45
CA VAL A 323 -30.43 -13.33 -26.48
C VAL A 323 -29.86 -11.91 -26.44
N LYS A 324 -29.68 -11.27 -27.59
CA LYS A 324 -29.20 -9.89 -27.66
C LYS A 324 -30.36 -8.90 -27.55
N PRO A 325 -30.17 -7.75 -26.89
CA PRO A 325 -31.07 -6.62 -27.05
C PRO A 325 -31.07 -6.12 -28.51
N LEU A 326 -32.16 -5.48 -28.92
CA LEU A 326 -32.19 -4.75 -30.19
C LEU A 326 -31.08 -3.68 -30.22
N ALA A 327 -30.51 -3.42 -31.39
CA ALA A 327 -29.44 -2.44 -31.50
C ALA A 327 -29.93 -1.01 -31.22
N ASN A 328 -29.10 -0.22 -30.51
CA ASN A 328 -29.34 1.20 -30.21
C ASN A 328 -30.63 1.51 -29.43
N LEU A 329 -30.97 0.68 -28.43
CA LEU A 329 -32.09 0.98 -27.53
C LEU A 329 -31.92 2.36 -26.85
N PRO A 330 -33.00 3.14 -26.70
CA PRO A 330 -32.96 4.42 -26.01
C PRO A 330 -32.43 4.34 -24.57
N LEU A 331 -31.80 5.42 -24.10
CA LEU A 331 -31.45 5.58 -22.70
C LEU A 331 -32.71 5.54 -21.82
N GLY A 332 -32.65 4.79 -20.72
CA GLY A 332 -33.75 4.54 -19.81
C GLY A 332 -34.65 3.37 -20.18
N THR A 333 -34.44 2.72 -21.33
CA THR A 333 -35.18 1.51 -21.70
C THR A 333 -34.97 0.42 -20.66
N THR A 334 -36.06 -0.13 -20.13
CA THR A 334 -36.06 -1.26 -19.21
C THR A 334 -36.39 -2.53 -19.97
N ILE A 335 -35.57 -3.57 -19.80
CA ILE A 335 -35.75 -4.88 -20.40
C ILE A 335 -36.12 -5.83 -19.26
N GLU A 336 -37.36 -6.30 -19.22
CA GLU A 336 -37.87 -7.20 -18.19
C GLU A 336 -38.09 -8.60 -18.74
N ASN A 337 -37.89 -9.62 -17.91
CA ASN A 337 -38.18 -10.98 -18.34
C ASN A 337 -38.66 -11.85 -17.18
N THR A 338 -39.69 -12.68 -17.43
CA THR A 338 -40.34 -13.56 -16.45
C THR A 338 -40.71 -14.88 -17.12
N ALA A 339 -40.61 -16.00 -16.41
CA ALA A 339 -40.99 -17.32 -16.91
C ALA A 339 -42.10 -17.96 -16.07
N SER A 340 -42.84 -18.88 -16.68
CA SER A 340 -43.87 -19.72 -16.05
C SER A 340 -43.47 -21.19 -16.15
N ILE A 341 -43.38 -21.87 -15.01
CA ILE A 341 -42.97 -23.27 -14.89
C ILE A 341 -44.20 -24.13 -14.57
N TYR A 342 -44.52 -25.07 -15.44
CA TYR A 342 -45.62 -26.01 -15.28
C TYR A 342 -45.07 -27.39 -14.94
N PHE A 343 -45.51 -27.94 -13.80
CA PHE A 343 -45.23 -29.32 -13.41
C PHE A 343 -46.48 -30.17 -13.72
N ASP A 344 -46.34 -31.10 -14.65
CA ASP A 344 -47.43 -31.93 -15.18
C ASP A 344 -48.64 -31.09 -15.61
N PHE A 345 -49.79 -31.25 -14.94
CA PHE A 345 -51.03 -30.53 -15.23
C PHE A 345 -51.34 -29.43 -14.20
N ASN A 346 -50.38 -29.10 -13.33
CA ASN A 346 -50.58 -28.10 -12.30
C ASN A 346 -50.57 -26.68 -12.87
N SER A 347 -51.15 -25.74 -12.13
CA SER A 347 -51.02 -24.32 -12.42
C SER A 347 -49.54 -23.89 -12.41
N PRO A 348 -49.16 -22.92 -13.24
CA PRO A 348 -47.76 -22.52 -13.34
C PRO A 348 -47.28 -21.86 -12.07
N ILE A 349 -46.04 -22.15 -11.71
CA ILE A 349 -45.24 -21.35 -10.79
C ILE A 349 -44.57 -20.27 -11.64
N VAL A 350 -44.89 -19.01 -11.36
CA VAL A 350 -44.29 -17.87 -12.04
C VAL A 350 -43.01 -17.50 -11.30
N THR A 351 -41.90 -17.35 -12.03
CA THR A 351 -40.63 -16.93 -11.45
C THR A 351 -40.68 -15.47 -10.99
N ASN A 352 -39.65 -15.00 -10.30
CA ASN A 352 -39.38 -13.57 -10.20
C ASN A 352 -39.19 -12.94 -11.60
N THR A 353 -39.43 -11.64 -11.68
CA THR A 353 -39.09 -10.82 -12.84
C THR A 353 -37.67 -10.30 -12.69
N VAL A 354 -36.82 -10.57 -13.68
CA VAL A 354 -35.50 -9.95 -13.80
C VAL A 354 -35.61 -8.70 -14.67
N SER A 355 -34.82 -7.67 -14.34
CA SER A 355 -34.89 -6.38 -15.02
C SER A 355 -33.48 -5.83 -15.28
N ASN A 356 -33.26 -5.35 -16.50
CA ASN A 356 -32.11 -4.56 -16.89
C ASN A 356 -32.53 -3.16 -17.36
N ILE A 357 -31.64 -2.18 -17.28
CA ILE A 357 -31.90 -0.82 -17.79
C ILE A 357 -30.75 -0.31 -18.65
N ILE A 358 -31.05 0.22 -19.83
CA ILE A 358 -30.09 0.93 -20.69
C ILE A 358 -29.80 2.28 -20.04
N CYS A 359 -28.55 2.58 -19.73
CA CYS A 359 -28.19 3.83 -19.08
C CYS A 359 -26.98 4.50 -19.73
N ASN A 360 -26.83 5.79 -19.47
CA ASN A 360 -25.80 6.60 -20.12
C ASN A 360 -24.45 6.40 -19.45
N PRO A 361 -23.35 6.12 -20.18
CA PRO A 361 -22.02 6.12 -19.60
C PRO A 361 -21.77 7.45 -18.87
N ILE A 362 -21.68 7.42 -17.53
CA ILE A 362 -21.34 8.61 -16.75
C ILE A 362 -19.84 8.84 -16.91
N ALA A 363 -19.45 10.00 -17.43
CA ALA A 363 -18.05 10.39 -17.46
C ALA A 363 -17.51 10.42 -16.02
N PRO A 364 -16.33 9.84 -15.75
CA PRO A 364 -15.79 9.85 -14.40
C PRO A 364 -15.60 11.30 -13.94
N THR A 365 -16.10 11.60 -12.75
CA THR A 365 -15.92 12.92 -12.15
C THR A 365 -14.52 12.97 -11.54
N ASN A 366 -13.67 13.87 -12.03
CA ASN A 366 -12.32 14.05 -11.49
C ASN A 366 -12.32 15.21 -10.50
N ILE A 367 -11.91 14.94 -9.26
CA ILE A 367 -11.68 15.94 -8.22
C ILE A 367 -10.20 15.95 -7.83
N SER A 368 -9.69 17.11 -7.44
CA SER A 368 -8.32 17.26 -6.96
C SER A 368 -8.35 17.90 -5.58
N GLN A 369 -7.60 17.34 -4.64
CA GLN A 369 -7.48 17.84 -3.28
C GLN A 369 -6.01 17.90 -2.88
N THR A 370 -5.67 18.90 -2.07
CA THR A 370 -4.34 19.07 -1.50
C THR A 370 -4.42 19.08 0.03
N ILE A 371 -3.57 18.29 0.70
CA ILE A 371 -3.43 18.25 2.16
C ILE A 371 -1.97 18.44 2.57
N CYS A 372 -1.71 18.75 3.84
CA CYS A 372 -0.35 18.81 4.39
C CYS A 372 0.13 17.46 4.91
N ALA A 373 1.45 17.27 4.92
CA ALA A 373 2.05 16.09 5.52
C ALA A 373 1.64 15.94 7.00
N GLY A 374 0.95 14.85 7.34
CA GLY A 374 0.39 14.60 8.66
C GLY A 374 -1.12 14.81 8.77
N ASP A 375 -1.73 15.52 7.82
CA ASP A 375 -3.18 15.63 7.71
C ASP A 375 -3.79 14.38 7.06
N SER A 376 -5.12 14.31 7.08
CA SER A 376 -5.87 13.28 6.37
C SER A 376 -7.10 13.87 5.68
N TYR A 377 -7.50 13.22 4.60
CA TYR A 377 -8.72 13.52 3.85
C TYR A 377 -9.66 12.32 3.94
N ASN A 378 -10.94 12.56 4.18
CA ASN A 378 -11.95 11.49 4.13
C ASN A 378 -12.50 11.40 2.71
N PHE A 379 -12.18 10.30 2.02
CA PHE A 379 -12.71 9.98 0.70
C PHE A 379 -13.60 8.73 0.79
N ASN A 380 -14.89 8.90 0.53
CA ASN A 380 -15.89 7.83 0.56
C ASN A 380 -15.86 6.98 1.85
N GLY A 381 -15.77 7.63 3.01
CA GLY A 381 -15.72 6.95 4.31
C GLY A 381 -14.35 6.39 4.69
N THR A 382 -13.37 6.43 3.79
CA THR A 382 -11.98 6.01 4.03
C THR A 382 -11.10 7.22 4.31
N THR A 383 -10.39 7.20 5.44
CA THR A 383 -9.41 8.23 5.78
C THR A 383 -8.08 7.95 5.08
N ILE A 384 -7.65 8.85 4.19
CA ILE A 384 -6.43 8.73 3.39
C ILE A 384 -5.45 9.88 3.70
N SER A 385 -4.15 9.60 3.75
CA SER A 385 -3.10 10.57 4.09
C SER A 385 -1.87 10.49 3.19
N THR A 386 -1.88 9.61 2.19
CA THR A 386 -0.79 9.44 1.22
C THR A 386 -1.17 10.09 -0.10
N ALA A 387 -0.18 10.65 -0.82
CA ALA A 387 -0.43 11.20 -2.14
C ALA A 387 -0.73 10.05 -3.12
N GLY A 388 -1.69 10.25 -4.02
CA GLY A 388 -2.10 9.20 -4.95
C GLY A 388 -3.40 9.51 -5.69
N ASN A 389 -3.76 8.60 -6.60
CA ASN A 389 -5.07 8.60 -7.24
C ASN A 389 -5.95 7.56 -6.54
N TYR A 390 -7.14 7.97 -6.14
CA TYR A 390 -8.14 7.13 -5.50
C TYR A 390 -9.40 7.13 -6.37
N SER A 391 -10.13 6.02 -6.41
CA SER A 391 -11.42 5.94 -7.09
C SER A 391 -12.48 5.42 -6.14
N ALA A 392 -13.69 5.96 -6.27
CA ALA A 392 -14.86 5.45 -5.58
C ALA A 392 -16.01 5.35 -6.58
N THR A 393 -16.69 4.21 -6.55
CA THR A 393 -17.89 3.96 -7.35
C THR A 393 -19.11 4.25 -6.48
N PHE A 394 -20.01 5.09 -6.99
CA PHE A 394 -21.28 5.38 -6.32
C PHE A 394 -22.42 4.77 -7.13
N ASN A 395 -23.16 3.88 -6.48
CA ASN A 395 -24.29 3.20 -7.06
C ASN A 395 -25.48 4.18 -7.08
N ALA A 396 -25.89 4.63 -8.25
CA ALA A 396 -27.16 5.33 -8.40
C ALA A 396 -28.30 4.32 -8.26
N ILE A 397 -29.41 4.72 -7.64
CA ILE A 397 -30.60 3.88 -7.40
C ILE A 397 -31.15 3.22 -8.69
N ASN A 398 -30.84 3.77 -9.87
CA ASN A 398 -31.18 3.20 -11.19
C ASN A 398 -29.97 3.09 -12.16
N GLY A 399 -28.76 2.98 -11.60
CA GLY A 399 -27.76 2.02 -12.08
C GLY A 399 -26.73 2.38 -13.17
N CYS A 400 -26.61 3.61 -13.66
CA CYS A 400 -25.29 3.97 -14.17
C CYS A 400 -24.39 4.40 -13.00
N ASP A 401 -23.40 3.58 -12.68
CA ASP A 401 -22.42 3.88 -11.64
C ASP A 401 -21.64 5.15 -12.00
N SER A 402 -21.51 6.06 -11.04
CA SER A 402 -20.59 7.19 -11.20
C SER A 402 -19.27 6.86 -10.53
N VAL A 403 -18.19 6.83 -11.30
CA VAL A 403 -16.83 6.78 -10.76
C VAL A 403 -16.39 8.20 -10.43
N VAL A 404 -16.02 8.46 -9.19
CA VAL A 404 -15.30 9.68 -8.79
C VAL A 404 -13.83 9.32 -8.63
N ASN A 405 -12.97 10.00 -9.40
CA ASN A 405 -11.52 9.90 -9.26
C ASN A 405 -11.01 11.09 -8.45
N LEU A 406 -10.31 10.82 -7.36
CA LEU A 406 -9.60 11.81 -6.57
C LEU A 406 -8.10 11.76 -6.87
N ASN A 407 -7.53 12.88 -7.29
CA ASN A 407 -6.10 13.10 -7.20
C ASN A 407 -5.79 13.82 -5.88
N LEU A 408 -5.15 13.11 -4.93
CA LEU A 408 -4.72 13.66 -3.65
C LEU A 408 -3.23 14.02 -3.72
N THR A 409 -2.94 15.31 -3.54
CA THR A 409 -1.57 15.82 -3.40
C THR A 409 -1.26 16.06 -1.93
N VAL A 410 -0.12 15.55 -1.45
CA VAL A 410 0.38 15.82 -0.10
C VAL A 410 1.57 16.77 -0.21
N LEU A 411 1.46 17.97 0.37
CA LEU A 411 2.53 18.96 0.41
C LEU A 411 3.32 18.83 1.72
N ASN A 412 4.66 18.84 1.59
CA ASN A 412 5.54 18.95 2.74
C ASN A 412 5.69 20.43 3.14
N ALA A 413 5.88 20.68 4.44
CA ALA A 413 6.29 21.98 4.95
C ALA A 413 7.57 22.45 4.23
N ALA A 414 7.59 23.69 3.75
CA ALA A 414 8.82 24.29 3.25
C ALA A 414 9.80 24.46 4.43
N SER A 415 11.04 24.00 4.27
CA SER A 415 12.08 24.17 5.28
C SER A 415 13.18 25.11 4.80
N ASN A 416 13.61 26.00 5.69
CA ASN A 416 14.77 26.85 5.46
C ASN A 416 15.72 26.71 6.65
N THR A 417 17.03 26.62 6.38
CA THR A 417 18.05 26.44 7.41
C THR A 417 18.96 27.66 7.44
N LEU A 418 19.04 28.32 8.60
CA LEU A 418 19.96 29.40 8.91
C LEU A 418 21.13 28.85 9.73
N THR A 419 22.34 29.30 9.45
CA THR A 419 23.54 28.95 10.22
C THR A 419 24.20 30.23 10.70
N GLU A 420 24.39 30.37 12.00
CA GLU A 420 24.89 31.59 12.63
C GLU A 420 25.92 31.27 13.71
N ASN A 421 26.87 32.19 13.91
CA ASN A 421 27.94 32.08 14.90
C ASN A 421 27.93 33.31 15.82
N ILE A 422 27.94 33.09 17.13
CA ILE A 422 28.02 34.16 18.15
C ILE A 422 29.13 33.86 19.16
N CYS A 423 29.58 34.88 19.88
CA CYS A 423 30.60 34.71 20.91
C CYS A 423 29.98 34.31 22.25
N SER A 424 30.76 33.63 23.09
CA SER A 424 30.35 33.31 24.46
C SER A 424 29.91 34.57 25.22
N GLY A 425 28.65 34.61 25.65
CA GLY A 425 28.04 35.75 26.35
C GLY A 425 27.12 36.60 25.48
N ASP A 426 27.17 36.44 24.15
CA ASP A 426 26.23 37.09 23.23
C ASP A 426 24.86 36.39 23.22
N ILE A 427 23.87 37.09 22.68
CA ILE A 427 22.51 36.59 22.50
C ILE A 427 22.12 36.73 21.04
N TYR A 428 21.70 35.62 20.43
CA TYR A 428 21.02 35.61 19.14
C TYR A 428 19.50 35.63 19.35
N ASN A 429 18.79 36.58 18.74
CA ASN A 429 17.33 36.62 18.78
C ASN A 429 16.75 35.85 17.58
N PHE A 430 16.20 34.67 17.84
CA PHE A 430 15.51 33.86 16.83
C PHE A 430 14.00 34.04 16.98
N ASN A 431 13.41 34.91 16.16
CA ASN A 431 11.97 35.23 16.15
C ASN A 431 11.37 35.52 17.54
N GLY A 432 12.08 36.28 18.37
CA GLY A 432 11.66 36.63 19.72
C GLY A 432 12.18 35.70 20.82
N LEU A 433 12.77 34.55 20.48
CA LEU A 433 13.48 33.71 21.43
C LEU A 433 14.96 34.14 21.52
N ASN A 434 15.39 34.54 22.72
CA ASN A 434 16.79 34.88 22.99
C ASN A 434 17.58 33.60 23.30
N ILE A 435 18.58 33.30 22.47
CA ILE A 435 19.37 32.08 22.51
C ILE A 435 20.85 32.44 22.74
N SER A 436 21.50 31.74 23.66
CA SER A 436 22.93 31.95 23.99
C SER A 436 23.72 30.65 24.09
N SER A 437 23.19 29.54 23.57
CA SER A 437 23.82 28.21 23.63
C SER A 437 23.85 27.56 22.25
N THR A 438 24.95 26.86 21.95
CA THR A 438 25.09 26.07 20.72
C THR A 438 23.97 25.04 20.62
N GLY A 439 23.33 24.95 19.45
CA GLY A 439 22.24 24.00 19.25
C GLY A 439 21.48 24.22 17.95
N ILE A 440 20.52 23.31 17.72
CA ILE A 440 19.57 23.39 16.62
C ILE A 440 18.22 23.81 17.20
N TYR A 441 17.66 24.90 16.69
CA TYR A 441 16.39 25.47 17.12
C TYR A 441 15.41 25.51 15.96
N PHE A 442 14.12 25.37 16.26
CA PHE A 442 13.05 25.35 15.25
C PHE A 442 12.00 26.39 15.57
N ASP A 443 11.46 27.02 14.54
CA ASP A 443 10.28 27.87 14.63
C ASP A 443 9.37 27.61 13.42
N THR A 444 8.06 27.74 13.64
CA THR A 444 7.03 27.51 12.62
C THR A 444 6.39 28.82 12.22
N LEU A 445 6.50 29.20 10.95
CA LEU A 445 5.78 30.33 10.39
C LEU A 445 4.48 29.85 9.78
N ALA A 446 3.37 30.30 10.37
CA ALA A 446 2.03 30.02 9.89
C ALA A 446 1.82 30.63 8.49
N ALA A 447 1.52 29.79 7.50
CA ALA A 447 1.22 30.28 6.17
C ALA A 447 -0.29 30.55 6.03
N ILE A 448 -0.65 31.68 5.41
CA ILE A 448 -2.06 32.13 5.34
C ILE A 448 -2.94 31.18 4.51
N ASN A 449 -2.38 30.33 3.62
CA ASN A 449 -3.16 29.41 2.76
C ASN A 449 -2.40 28.13 2.30
N THR A 450 -1.31 27.72 2.96
CA THR A 450 -0.51 26.52 2.60
C THR A 450 0.04 25.85 3.86
N CYS A 451 0.75 24.73 3.72
CA CYS A 451 1.43 24.11 4.86
C CYS A 451 2.42 25.07 5.52
N ASP A 452 2.46 25.06 6.85
CA ASP A 452 3.33 25.92 7.64
C ASP A 452 4.79 25.68 7.26
N SER A 453 5.59 26.74 7.24
CA SER A 453 7.02 26.62 6.98
C SER A 453 7.78 26.38 8.29
N ILE A 454 8.80 25.52 8.28
CA ILE A 454 9.69 25.30 9.42
C ILE A 454 11.01 26.02 9.14
N ILE A 455 11.35 27.01 9.97
CA ILE A 455 12.70 27.61 9.98
C ILE A 455 13.55 26.86 11.00
N THR A 456 14.71 26.39 10.56
CA THR A 456 15.71 25.74 11.42
C THR A 456 16.91 26.66 11.59
N LEU A 457 17.31 26.98 12.83
CA LEU A 457 18.54 27.69 13.14
C LEU A 457 19.58 26.71 13.70
N ASN A 458 20.74 26.63 13.06
CA ASN A 458 21.94 25.99 13.61
C ASN A 458 22.86 27.07 14.18
N LEU A 459 22.85 27.25 15.50
CA LEU A 459 23.65 28.26 16.19
C LEU A 459 24.91 27.63 16.78
N THR A 460 26.07 28.21 16.47
CA THR A 460 27.35 27.85 17.11
C THR A 460 27.84 28.99 18.01
N VAL A 461 28.09 28.69 19.28
CA VAL A 461 28.70 29.63 20.23
C VAL A 461 30.20 29.35 20.32
N GLU A 462 31.00 30.34 19.93
CA GLU A 462 32.47 30.27 19.96
C GLU A 462 32.99 30.72 21.33
N THR A 463 33.89 29.93 21.91
CA THR A 463 34.52 30.21 23.21
C THR A 463 36.02 30.39 23.05
N ILE A 464 36.58 31.45 23.60
CA ILE A 464 38.03 31.72 23.60
C ILE A 464 38.65 31.16 24.88
N ASN A 465 39.78 30.47 24.76
CA ASN A 465 40.53 30.01 25.93
C ASN A 465 41.33 31.17 26.53
N THR A 466 40.91 31.67 27.69
CA THR A 466 41.54 32.79 28.39
C THR A 466 42.53 32.39 29.48
N THR A 467 43.01 31.14 29.47
CA THR A 467 43.94 30.64 30.48
C THR A 467 45.38 31.08 30.20
N ILE A 468 46.02 31.75 31.16
CA ILE A 468 47.46 32.04 31.15
C ILE A 468 48.25 30.93 31.85
N GLN A 469 49.38 30.53 31.26
CA GLN A 469 50.42 29.70 31.89
C GLN A 469 51.64 30.58 32.18
N GLN A 470 52.08 30.63 33.44
CA GLN A 470 53.22 31.45 33.89
C GLN A 470 54.42 30.59 34.30
N SER A 471 55.62 31.00 33.88
CA SER A 471 56.91 30.46 34.33
C SER A 471 57.88 31.61 34.58
N SER A 472 58.10 31.94 35.85
CA SER A 472 58.93 33.09 36.26
C SER A 472 58.46 34.42 35.65
N ASP A 473 59.25 35.00 34.75
CA ASP A 473 59.01 36.26 34.06
C ASP A 473 58.24 36.08 32.73
N THR A 474 57.93 34.84 32.36
CA THR A 474 57.32 34.49 31.08
C THR A 474 55.86 34.08 31.26
N LEU A 475 54.96 34.73 30.51
CA LEU A 475 53.55 34.38 30.38
C LEU A 475 53.30 33.76 29.00
N SER A 476 52.40 32.79 28.95
CA SER A 476 51.98 32.18 27.68
C SER A 476 50.48 31.89 27.66
N VAL A 477 49.90 31.94 26.47
CA VAL A 477 48.51 31.57 26.20
C VAL A 477 48.46 30.59 25.03
N THR A 478 47.50 29.69 25.05
CA THR A 478 47.28 28.72 23.97
C THR A 478 46.08 29.16 23.15
N SER A 479 46.34 29.91 22.08
CA SER A 479 45.32 30.39 21.13
C SER A 479 45.83 30.24 19.69
N SER A 480 44.92 30.02 18.75
CA SER A 480 45.16 30.03 17.31
C SER A 480 44.86 31.39 16.66
N GLY A 481 44.30 32.34 17.43
CA GLY A 481 43.92 33.68 17.02
C GLY A 481 45.04 34.71 17.14
N SER A 482 44.70 35.99 16.88
CA SER A 482 45.64 37.09 17.09
C SER A 482 45.68 37.51 18.55
N ILE A 483 46.88 37.80 19.06
CA ILE A 483 47.09 38.17 20.46
C ILE A 483 47.67 39.58 20.54
N GLN A 484 47.27 40.31 21.57
CA GLN A 484 47.88 41.57 21.96
C GLN A 484 48.02 41.60 23.49
N TRP A 485 49.24 41.68 24.00
CA TRP A 485 49.46 41.83 25.45
C TRP A 485 49.20 43.26 25.92
N ILE A 486 48.64 43.39 27.11
CA ILE A 486 48.30 44.66 27.77
C ILE A 486 48.92 44.69 29.16
N ASP A 487 49.45 45.85 29.54
CA ASP A 487 49.80 46.13 30.94
C ASP A 487 48.54 46.53 31.70
N CYS A 488 48.12 45.70 32.65
CA CYS A 488 46.91 45.92 33.43
C CYS A 488 47.04 47.10 34.41
N ASN A 489 48.25 47.48 34.81
CA ASN A 489 48.46 48.62 35.69
C ASN A 489 48.21 49.95 34.98
N SER A 490 48.64 50.06 33.71
CA SER A 490 48.50 51.28 32.90
C SER A 490 47.35 51.25 31.89
N GLN A 491 46.74 50.07 31.68
CA GLN A 491 45.76 49.79 30.63
C GLN A 491 46.27 50.13 29.21
N GLN A 492 47.59 50.14 29.01
CA GLN A 492 48.21 50.42 27.72
C GLN A 492 48.60 49.13 27.01
N LEU A 493 48.37 49.09 25.69
CA LEU A 493 48.83 47.99 24.84
C LEU A 493 50.35 47.98 24.79
N ILE A 494 50.94 46.78 24.91
CA ILE A 494 52.38 46.61 24.85
C ILE A 494 52.78 46.47 23.38
N SER A 495 53.39 47.53 22.84
CA SER A 495 53.76 47.59 21.42
C SER A 495 54.66 46.42 21.01
N GLY A 496 54.20 45.63 20.03
CA GLY A 496 54.94 44.50 19.45
C GLY A 496 54.81 43.18 20.22
N ALA A 497 54.13 43.17 21.36
CA ALA A 497 53.85 41.96 22.12
C ALA A 497 52.59 41.27 21.56
N ASN A 498 52.74 40.59 20.42
CA ASN A 498 51.62 39.97 19.68
C ASN A 498 51.74 38.44 19.58
N GLY A 499 52.73 37.85 20.24
CA GLY A 499 52.96 36.41 20.25
C GLY A 499 52.24 35.69 21.39
N ASN A 500 52.10 34.37 21.25
CA ASN A 500 51.56 33.49 22.30
C ASN A 500 52.39 33.47 23.58
N ILE A 501 53.60 34.02 23.56
CA ILE A 501 54.53 34.11 24.68
C ILE A 501 54.92 35.58 24.88
N PHE A 502 54.89 36.03 26.13
CA PHE A 502 55.34 37.34 26.55
C PHE A 502 56.31 37.22 27.72
N VAL A 503 57.48 37.84 27.61
CA VAL A 503 58.48 37.89 28.68
C VAL A 503 58.46 39.30 29.27
N ALA A 504 58.07 39.43 30.53
CA ALA A 504 58.02 40.71 31.21
C ALA A 504 59.43 41.20 31.53
N THR A 505 59.75 42.45 31.17
CA THR A 505 61.03 43.09 31.49
C THR A 505 60.98 43.94 32.77
N MET A 506 59.78 44.14 33.32
CA MET A 506 59.52 44.82 34.58
C MET A 506 58.45 44.08 35.37
N SER A 507 58.52 44.15 36.70
CA SER A 507 57.48 43.62 37.57
C SER A 507 56.18 44.39 37.36
N GLY A 508 55.07 43.69 37.17
CA GLY A 508 53.78 44.28 36.80
C GLY A 508 52.69 43.22 36.62
N ASN A 509 51.47 43.66 36.34
CA ASN A 509 50.33 42.80 36.03
C ASN A 509 50.04 42.84 34.54
N TYR A 510 49.95 41.69 33.89
CA TYR A 510 49.78 41.60 32.44
C TYR A 510 48.61 40.69 32.07
N ALA A 511 47.92 41.01 30.98
CA ALA A 511 46.88 40.18 30.39
C ALA A 511 47.07 40.07 28.87
N ALA A 512 46.44 39.08 28.26
CA ALA A 512 46.40 38.93 26.81
C ALA A 512 44.98 39.22 26.31
N ILE A 513 44.86 40.10 25.31
CA ILE A 513 43.65 40.25 24.50
C ILE A 513 43.79 39.24 23.36
N ILE A 514 42.83 38.32 23.26
CA ILE A 514 42.82 37.23 22.30
C ILE A 514 41.66 37.46 21.33
N THR A 515 41.92 37.35 20.03
CA THR A 515 40.90 37.47 18.98
C THR A 515 40.91 36.23 18.10
N GLU A 516 39.85 35.42 18.18
CA GLU A 516 39.62 34.23 17.36
C GLU A 516 38.34 34.43 16.54
N GLY A 517 38.45 34.41 15.20
CA GLY A 517 37.33 34.72 14.32
C GLY A 517 36.82 36.14 14.55
N ASN A 518 35.52 36.27 14.88
CA ASN A 518 34.89 37.55 15.23
C ASN A 518 34.85 37.81 16.74
N CYS A 519 35.34 36.87 17.55
CA CYS A 519 35.28 36.96 19.00
C CYS A 519 36.55 37.56 19.58
N ILE A 520 36.38 38.42 20.59
CA ILE A 520 37.47 39.07 21.33
C ILE A 520 37.22 38.83 22.82
N ASP A 521 38.21 38.27 23.51
CA ASP A 521 38.17 38.11 24.97
C ASP A 521 39.52 38.49 25.60
N THR A 522 39.53 38.84 26.87
CA THR A 522 40.72 39.26 27.61
C THR A 522 40.96 38.36 28.81
N THR A 523 42.17 37.82 28.92
CA THR A 523 42.54 37.00 30.08
C THR A 523 42.53 37.82 31.36
N SER A 524 42.40 37.15 32.51
CA SER A 524 42.63 37.81 33.80
C SER A 524 44.06 38.31 33.93
N CYS A 525 44.25 39.45 34.59
CA CYS A 525 45.58 40.01 34.86
C CYS A 525 46.41 39.07 35.75
N THR A 526 47.62 38.75 35.29
CA THR A 526 48.56 37.86 35.97
C THR A 526 49.78 38.65 36.43
N GLN A 527 50.15 38.52 37.71
CA GLN A 527 51.27 39.25 38.30
C GLN A 527 52.61 38.58 37.97
N VAL A 528 53.57 39.37 37.50
CA VAL A 528 54.93 38.93 37.17
C VAL A 528 55.95 39.72 38.00
N PHE A 529 56.96 39.04 38.55
CA PHE A 529 58.08 39.65 39.25
C PHE A 529 59.38 39.44 38.46
N THR A 530 60.06 40.52 38.10
CA THR A 530 61.37 40.51 37.42
C THR A 530 62.45 40.79 38.45
N SER A 531 63.44 39.91 38.59
CA SER A 531 64.47 39.99 39.63
C SER A 531 65.45 41.15 39.40
N ALA A 532 65.16 42.30 40.01
CA ALA A 532 66.13 43.34 40.33
C ALA A 532 65.65 44.15 41.55
N ASN A 533 65.90 43.63 42.75
CA ASN A 533 66.25 44.43 43.93
C ASN A 533 66.75 43.50 45.05
N GLU A 534 68.00 43.71 45.43
CA GLU A 534 68.69 43.06 46.53
C GLU A 534 68.00 43.38 47.87
N LEU A 535 67.81 42.34 48.71
CA LEU A 535 67.64 42.51 50.15
C LEU A 535 68.93 43.15 50.70
N THR A 536 68.90 44.45 50.99
CA THR A 536 70.00 45.16 51.66
C THR A 536 69.99 44.79 53.15
N ILE A 537 70.86 43.86 53.55
CA ILE A 537 71.15 43.53 54.95
C ILE A 537 72.20 44.53 55.46
N ASP A 538 71.79 45.50 56.26
CA ASP A 538 72.70 46.45 56.91
C ASP A 538 73.30 45.83 58.18
N HIS A 539 74.64 45.73 58.24
CA HIS A 539 75.38 45.09 59.34
C HIS A 539 75.82 46.07 60.45
N SER A 540 75.46 47.36 60.37
CA SER A 540 76.10 48.42 61.16
C SER A 540 75.37 48.85 62.45
N GLN A 541 74.19 48.33 62.77
CA GLN A 541 73.33 48.92 63.83
C GLN A 541 73.52 48.36 65.26
N PHE A 542 74.15 47.20 65.44
CA PHE A 542 74.36 46.60 66.76
C PHE A 542 75.65 45.79 66.84
N THR A 543 76.22 45.65 68.03
CA THR A 543 77.40 44.82 68.34
C THR A 543 77.00 43.65 69.23
N ILE A 544 77.71 42.53 69.09
CA ILE A 544 77.56 41.34 69.94
C ILE A 544 78.92 41.03 70.53
N PHE A 545 79.01 40.97 71.85
CA PHE A 545 80.26 40.59 72.52
C PHE A 545 80.01 39.90 73.88
N PRO A 546 80.89 38.97 74.31
CA PRO A 546 81.96 38.39 73.49
C PRO A 546 81.37 37.52 72.36
N ASN A 547 82.04 37.50 71.22
CA ASN A 547 81.70 36.65 70.09
C ASN A 547 83.00 36.25 69.38
N PRO A 548 83.53 35.02 69.59
CA PRO A 548 82.84 33.85 70.15
C PRO A 548 82.47 33.95 71.66
N THR A 549 81.49 33.14 72.10
CA THR A 549 81.06 33.00 73.51
C THR A 549 80.95 31.53 73.92
N ASP A 550 81.06 31.22 75.22
CA ASP A 550 80.80 29.89 75.80
C ASP A 550 79.50 29.84 76.64
N GLU A 551 78.99 30.99 77.10
CA GLU A 551 77.82 31.04 77.98
C GLU A 551 76.87 32.22 77.73
N ASN A 552 77.33 33.48 77.80
CA ASN A 552 76.48 34.67 77.66
C ASN A 552 77.00 35.61 76.57
N ILE A 553 76.09 36.30 75.88
CA ILE A 553 76.42 37.44 75.03
C ILE A 553 75.71 38.70 75.50
N THR A 554 76.35 39.83 75.27
CA THR A 554 75.71 41.16 75.34
C THR A 554 75.47 41.66 73.93
N ILE A 555 74.26 42.12 73.68
CA ILE A 555 73.87 42.79 72.44
C ILE A 555 73.70 44.28 72.77
N GLU A 556 74.47 45.14 72.11
CA GLU A 556 74.45 46.59 72.33
C GLU A 556 74.14 47.31 71.02
N PHE A 557 73.23 48.28 71.06
CA PHE A 557 72.78 49.01 69.88
C PHE A 557 73.44 50.38 69.80
N SER A 558 73.80 50.82 68.58
CA SER A 558 74.36 52.16 68.37
C SER A 558 73.33 53.28 68.53
N GLN A 559 72.03 52.96 68.47
CA GLN A 559 70.89 53.84 68.75
C GLN A 559 69.73 53.03 69.38
N PRO A 560 68.81 53.67 70.14
CA PRO A 560 67.69 52.95 70.76
C PRO A 560 66.82 52.24 69.73
N CYS A 561 66.54 50.95 69.95
CA CYS A 561 65.66 50.14 69.11
C CYS A 561 64.31 49.96 69.84
N GLU A 562 63.31 50.78 69.52
CA GLU A 562 61.97 50.68 70.13
C GLU A 562 61.18 49.52 69.51
N ASN A 563 60.63 48.64 70.37
CA ASN A 563 59.83 47.45 70.01
C ASN A 563 60.54 46.38 69.14
N CYS A 564 61.86 46.30 69.21
CA CYS A 564 62.60 45.29 68.46
C CYS A 564 62.51 43.90 69.10
N ARG A 565 62.54 42.84 68.28
CA ARG A 565 62.69 41.46 68.73
C ARG A 565 64.05 40.91 68.32
N ILE A 566 64.72 40.25 69.24
CA ILE A 566 65.91 39.45 68.98
C ILE A 566 65.47 38.02 68.70
N GLU A 567 66.01 37.43 67.64
CA GLU A 567 65.86 36.01 67.32
C GLU A 567 67.24 35.39 67.12
N ILE A 568 67.53 34.26 67.78
CA ILE A 568 68.71 33.45 67.49
C ILE A 568 68.29 32.26 66.65
N SER A 569 68.91 32.08 65.48
CA SER A 569 68.65 30.94 64.60
C SER A 569 69.90 30.09 64.34
N ASN A 570 69.70 28.80 64.08
CA ASN A 570 70.77 27.96 63.54
C ASN A 570 71.00 28.21 62.04
N THR A 571 71.97 27.52 61.43
CA THR A 571 72.29 27.62 60.00
C THR A 571 71.19 27.12 59.07
N LEU A 572 70.20 26.38 59.58
CA LEU A 572 69.01 25.93 58.84
C LEU A 572 67.85 26.94 58.91
N GLY A 573 68.03 28.07 59.61
CA GLY A 573 67.02 29.10 59.78
C GLY A 573 65.97 28.80 60.86
N GLN A 574 66.13 27.74 61.64
CA GLN A 574 65.25 27.44 62.77
C GLN A 574 65.54 28.41 63.91
N ILE A 575 64.50 29.09 64.40
CA ILE A 575 64.60 30.02 65.54
C ILE A 575 64.63 29.20 66.83
N LEU A 576 65.69 29.38 67.61
CA LEU A 576 65.98 28.67 68.85
C LEU A 576 65.68 29.51 70.09
N LEU A 577 65.75 30.84 69.96
CA LEU A 577 65.42 31.78 71.02
C LEU A 577 64.81 33.04 70.42
N THR A 578 63.83 33.59 71.12
CA THR A 578 63.23 34.89 70.79
C THR A 578 63.07 35.68 72.07
N GLU A 579 63.58 36.91 72.08
CA GLU A 579 63.49 37.82 73.21
C GLU A 579 63.06 39.20 72.76
N LYS A 580 62.25 39.86 73.59
CA LYS A 580 61.78 41.22 73.31
C LYS A 580 62.73 42.24 73.93
N LEU A 581 63.18 43.19 73.13
CA LEU A 581 64.07 44.25 73.60
C LEU A 581 63.26 45.35 74.29
N ASN A 582 63.60 45.71 75.52
CA ASN A 582 62.96 46.81 76.25
C ASN A 582 63.93 47.95 76.64
N GLN A 583 65.22 47.86 76.31
CA GLN A 583 66.28 48.84 76.60
C GLN A 583 67.41 48.80 75.55
N ASN A 584 68.40 49.70 75.60
CA ASN A 584 69.47 49.84 74.58
C ASN A 584 70.54 48.72 74.59
N SER A 585 70.47 47.80 75.54
CA SER A 585 71.35 46.63 75.62
C SER A 585 70.61 45.46 76.26
N GLU A 586 70.90 44.24 75.82
CA GLU A 586 70.31 43.01 76.38
C GLU A 586 71.37 41.93 76.56
N ILE A 587 71.27 41.15 77.65
CA ILE A 587 72.17 40.02 77.92
C ILE A 587 71.40 38.73 77.69
N LEU A 588 71.88 37.92 76.75
CA LEU A 588 71.29 36.62 76.44
C LEU A 588 72.14 35.48 77.01
N ASN A 589 71.49 34.56 77.73
CA ASN A 589 72.09 33.31 78.17
C ASN A 589 71.94 32.23 77.10
N LEU A 590 73.06 31.71 76.65
CA LEU A 590 73.17 30.69 75.61
C LEU A 590 73.77 29.38 76.16
N LYS A 591 73.77 29.19 77.49
CA LYS A 591 74.32 27.99 78.14
C LYS A 591 73.66 26.69 77.67
N SER A 592 72.43 26.74 77.15
CA SER A 592 71.75 25.56 76.60
C SER A 592 72.10 25.25 75.14
N PHE A 593 72.79 26.13 74.42
CA PHE A 593 73.09 25.98 72.99
C PHE A 593 74.36 25.14 72.78
N SER A 594 74.40 24.29 71.77
CA SER A 594 75.60 23.51 71.41
C SER A 594 76.65 24.39 70.70
N SER A 595 77.94 24.04 70.79
CA SER A 595 79.00 24.73 70.04
C SER A 595 78.70 24.72 68.53
N GLY A 596 78.86 25.86 67.87
CA GLY A 596 78.52 25.99 66.46
C GLY A 596 78.26 27.41 65.99
N LEU A 597 77.86 27.50 64.73
CA LEU A 597 77.52 28.75 64.06
C LEU A 597 76.02 29.04 64.14
N TYR A 598 75.69 30.23 64.62
CA TYR A 598 74.33 30.76 64.71
C TYR A 598 74.26 32.15 64.08
N PHE A 599 73.03 32.63 63.91
CA PHE A 599 72.74 33.99 63.50
C PHE A 599 71.88 34.66 64.54
N CYS A 600 72.28 35.86 64.95
CA CYS A 600 71.47 36.76 65.74
C CYS A 600 70.78 37.73 64.78
N ILE A 601 69.45 37.72 64.77
CA ILE A 601 68.60 38.51 63.90
C ILE A 601 67.79 39.48 64.76
N ILE A 602 67.82 40.77 64.43
CA ILE A 602 66.96 41.79 65.02
C ILE A 602 65.90 42.15 64.00
N LYS A 603 64.63 42.12 64.39
CA LYS A 603 63.51 42.55 63.54
C LYS A 603 62.77 43.69 64.23
N ASP A 604 62.59 44.79 63.51
CA ASP A 604 61.70 45.87 63.96
C ASP A 604 60.27 45.67 63.44
N ASP A 605 59.33 46.44 63.99
CA ASP A 605 57.91 46.39 63.62
C ASP A 605 57.65 46.92 62.19
N SER A 606 58.62 47.64 61.59
CA SER A 606 58.56 48.09 60.20
C SER A 606 58.96 47.01 59.19
N GLY A 607 59.39 45.84 59.68
CA GLY A 607 59.80 44.69 58.87
C GLY A 607 61.28 44.72 58.45
N LYS A 608 62.06 45.69 58.93
CA LYS A 608 63.50 45.74 58.65
C LYS A 608 64.23 44.73 59.52
N MET A 609 65.19 44.04 58.91
CA MET A 609 65.95 42.97 59.54
C MET A 609 67.44 43.29 59.58
N TYR A 610 68.06 43.09 60.73
CA TYR A 610 69.51 43.19 60.93
C TYR A 610 70.04 41.83 61.36
N GLN A 611 71.19 41.41 60.84
CA GLN A 611 71.73 40.09 61.15
C GLN A 611 73.24 40.15 61.41
N LYS A 612 73.67 39.44 62.45
CA LYS A 612 75.09 39.17 62.72
C LYS A 612 75.35 37.70 63.00
N LYS A 613 76.54 37.28 62.59
CA LYS A 613 77.10 35.96 62.88
C LYS A 613 77.37 35.84 64.37
N LEU A 614 76.95 34.75 65.00
CA LEU A 614 77.22 34.42 66.40
C LEU A 614 77.89 33.05 66.47
N VAL A 615 79.06 32.99 67.10
CA VAL A 615 79.82 31.75 67.25
C VAL A 615 79.80 31.35 68.72
N ILE A 616 79.37 30.12 69.00
CA ILE A 616 79.37 29.54 70.34
C ILE A 616 80.48 28.47 70.39
N GLU A 617 81.42 28.62 71.30
CA GLU A 617 82.57 27.73 71.51
C GLU A 617 82.64 27.37 73.00
N LYS A 618 82.18 26.17 73.35
CA LYS A 618 82.26 25.60 74.70
C LYS A 618 83.39 24.60 74.88
#